data_AF-A0A218QBJ1-F1
#
_entry.id   AF-A0A218QBJ1-F1
#
_cell.length_a   1.000
_cell.length_b   1.000
_cell.length_c   1.000
_cell.angle_alpha   90.00
_cell.angle_beta   90.00
_cell.angle_gamma   90.00
#
_symmetry.space_group_name_H-M   'P 1'
#
loop_
_entity.id
_entity.type
_entity.pdbx_description
1 polymer ?
#
loop_
_entity_poly.entity_id
_entity_poly.type
_entity_poly.pdbx_seq_one_letter_code
_entity_poly.pdbx_strand_id
1 'polypeptide(L)'
;MPDEVKPNVAEAPTQDAQLAAENIASGEEKAPTVDAEADYKAAQELSVSDVDRTGQGEAAAKATTAPKLEVPKQQETKTQAQPTGNPDDYKDMAKDVGDSTTEGISNVSDDLVEEALEKGQPGK
;
A
#
# COMPACT_ATOMS: atom_id res chain seq x y z
N MET A 1 -15.90 -8.69 -41.46
CA MET A 1 -16.05 -8.98 -42.89
C MET A 1 -16.94 -10.20 -42.93
N PRO A 2 -18.11 -10.12 -43.58
CA PRO A 2 -19.05 -11.23 -43.59
C PRO A 2 -18.50 -12.37 -44.45
N ASP A 3 -18.41 -13.55 -43.86
CA ASP A 3 -18.02 -14.79 -44.53
C ASP A 3 -19.29 -15.52 -45.01
N GLU A 4 -19.28 -15.94 -46.27
CA GLU A 4 -20.39 -16.69 -46.87
C GLU A 4 -20.23 -18.19 -46.54
N VAL A 5 -21.23 -18.77 -45.88
CA VAL A 5 -21.18 -20.17 -45.43
C VAL A 5 -21.93 -21.05 -46.42
N LYS A 6 -21.19 -21.93 -47.12
CA LYS A 6 -21.77 -22.91 -48.06
C LYS A 6 -22.03 -24.24 -47.34
N PRO A 7 -23.30 -24.67 -47.15
CA PRO A 7 -23.60 -25.92 -46.49
C PRO A 7 -23.14 -27.13 -47.32
N ASN A 8 -22.66 -28.18 -46.66
CA ASN A 8 -22.37 -29.45 -47.33
C ASN A 8 -23.62 -30.33 -47.36
N VAL A 9 -24.10 -30.65 -48.57
CA VAL A 9 -25.28 -31.51 -48.78
C VAL A 9 -25.12 -32.88 -48.09
N ALA A 10 -23.91 -33.44 -48.08
CA ALA A 10 -23.65 -34.75 -47.48
C ALA A 10 -23.68 -34.74 -45.93
N GLU A 11 -23.59 -33.56 -45.32
CA GLU A 11 -23.59 -33.38 -43.86
C GLU A 11 -24.93 -32.85 -43.34
N ALA A 12 -25.89 -32.59 -44.24
CA ALA A 12 -27.22 -32.15 -43.87
C ALA A 12 -28.02 -33.30 -43.21
N PRO A 13 -28.43 -33.15 -41.94
CA PRO A 13 -29.00 -34.25 -41.15
C PRO A 13 -30.47 -34.55 -41.49
N THR A 14 -31.16 -33.65 -42.21
CA THR A 14 -32.57 -33.77 -42.58
C THR A 14 -32.76 -33.55 -44.07
N GLN A 15 -33.85 -34.08 -44.65
CA GLN A 15 -34.15 -33.89 -46.07
C GLN A 15 -34.38 -32.42 -46.42
N ASP A 16 -35.03 -31.66 -45.55
CA ASP A 16 -35.22 -30.22 -45.76
C ASP A 16 -33.88 -29.48 -45.81
N ALA A 17 -32.93 -29.86 -44.93
CA ALA A 17 -31.60 -29.29 -44.94
C ALA A 17 -30.78 -29.69 -46.19
N GLN A 18 -31.00 -30.90 -46.72
CA GLN A 18 -30.40 -31.35 -47.99
C GLN A 18 -30.92 -30.52 -49.16
N LEU A 19 -32.24 -30.33 -49.26
CA LEU A 19 -32.86 -29.52 -50.30
C LEU A 19 -32.37 -28.06 -50.24
N ALA A 20 -32.30 -27.48 -49.04
CA ALA A 20 -31.77 -26.12 -48.86
C ALA A 20 -30.28 -26.04 -49.26
N ALA A 21 -29.46 -27.02 -48.87
CA ALA A 21 -28.05 -27.07 -49.25
C ALA A 21 -27.87 -27.22 -50.76
N GLU A 22 -28.71 -28.01 -51.44
CA GLU A 22 -28.71 -28.17 -52.90
C GLU A 22 -29.11 -26.88 -53.62
N ASN A 23 -30.15 -26.18 -53.15
CA ASN A 23 -30.58 -24.88 -53.70
C ASN A 23 -29.52 -23.79 -53.53
N ILE A 24 -28.80 -23.81 -52.39
CA ILE A 24 -27.68 -22.89 -52.16
C ILE A 24 -26.49 -23.25 -53.05
N ALA A 25 -26.20 -24.54 -53.24
CA ALA A 25 -25.12 -24.99 -54.10
C ALA A 25 -25.39 -24.75 -55.60
N SER A 26 -26.66 -24.84 -56.02
CA SER A 26 -27.09 -24.54 -57.39
C SER A 26 -27.18 -23.03 -57.69
N GLY A 27 -27.17 -22.20 -56.64
CA GLY A 27 -27.31 -20.75 -56.73
C GLY A 27 -28.75 -20.27 -56.89
N GLU A 28 -29.74 -21.16 -56.70
CA GLU A 28 -31.16 -20.80 -56.62
C GLU A 28 -31.47 -20.05 -55.31
N GLU A 29 -30.75 -20.36 -54.24
CA GLU A 29 -30.88 -19.71 -52.94
C GLU A 29 -29.54 -19.08 -52.49
N LYS A 30 -29.59 -17.93 -51.81
CA LYS A 30 -28.38 -17.26 -51.33
C LYS A 30 -27.82 -17.98 -50.11
N ALA A 31 -26.50 -18.17 -50.08
CA ALA A 31 -25.86 -18.70 -48.90
C ALA A 31 -25.94 -17.71 -47.72
N PRO A 32 -26.10 -18.21 -46.49
CA PRO A 32 -26.09 -17.38 -45.30
C PRO A 32 -24.70 -16.72 -45.11
N THR A 33 -24.71 -15.44 -44.75
CA THR A 33 -23.49 -14.68 -44.43
C THR A 33 -23.35 -14.53 -42.93
N VAL A 34 -22.18 -14.86 -42.39
CA VAL A 34 -21.84 -14.73 -40.97
C VAL A 34 -20.78 -13.64 -40.82
N ASP A 35 -21.03 -12.62 -40.01
CA ASP A 35 -19.98 -11.66 -39.65
C ASP A 35 -19.56 -11.90 -38.20
N ALA A 36 -18.51 -12.70 -38.03
CA ALA A 36 -18.00 -13.08 -36.72
C ALA A 36 -17.65 -11.86 -35.84
N GLU A 37 -17.20 -10.76 -36.42
CA GLU A 37 -16.83 -9.55 -35.68
C GLU A 37 -18.08 -8.80 -35.20
N ALA A 38 -19.09 -8.67 -36.07
CA ALA A 38 -20.35 -8.03 -35.71
C ALA A 38 -21.14 -8.86 -34.70
N ASP A 39 -21.20 -10.17 -34.91
CA ASP A 39 -21.90 -11.11 -34.03
C ASP A 39 -21.22 -11.20 -32.66
N TYR A 40 -19.88 -11.17 -32.61
CA TYR A 40 -19.14 -11.12 -31.35
C TYR A 40 -19.38 -9.82 -30.58
N LYS A 41 -19.48 -8.67 -31.27
CA LYS A 41 -19.83 -7.39 -30.64
C LYS A 41 -21.27 -7.39 -30.13
N ALA A 42 -22.22 -7.86 -30.92
CA ALA A 42 -23.62 -7.99 -30.51
C ALA A 42 -23.76 -8.92 -29.29
N ALA A 43 -23.01 -10.03 -29.28
CA ALA A 43 -22.99 -10.95 -28.14
C ALA A 43 -22.41 -10.29 -26.88
N GLN A 44 -21.34 -9.49 -27.00
CA GLN A 44 -20.84 -8.70 -25.88
C GLN A 44 -21.88 -7.70 -25.38
N GLU A 45 -22.60 -7.06 -26.30
CA GLU A 45 -23.68 -6.15 -25.94
C GLU A 45 -24.88 -6.86 -25.29
N LEU A 46 -25.11 -8.13 -25.55
CA LEU A 46 -26.21 -8.89 -24.93
C LEU A 46 -25.77 -9.68 -23.69
N SER A 47 -24.45 -9.81 -23.46
CA SER A 47 -23.85 -10.56 -22.35
C SER A 47 -23.90 -9.79 -21.03
N VAL A 48 -23.88 -8.45 -21.07
CA VAL A 48 -24.14 -7.61 -19.90
C VAL A 48 -25.63 -7.37 -19.75
N SER A 49 -26.19 -7.78 -18.60
CA SER A 49 -27.56 -7.44 -18.24
C SER A 49 -27.72 -5.92 -18.14
N ASP A 50 -28.90 -5.39 -18.45
CA ASP A 50 -29.18 -3.94 -18.34
C ASP A 50 -28.93 -3.39 -16.92
N VAL A 51 -29.02 -4.27 -15.91
CA VAL A 51 -28.76 -3.98 -14.49
C VAL A 51 -27.26 -3.81 -14.21
N ASP A 52 -26.40 -4.57 -14.88
CA ASP A 52 -24.94 -4.45 -14.74
C ASP A 52 -24.41 -3.23 -15.51
N ARG A 53 -25.03 -2.88 -16.64
CA ARG A 53 -24.68 -1.65 -17.40
C ARG A 53 -24.93 -0.36 -16.65
N THR A 54 -25.93 -0.33 -15.78
CA THR A 54 -26.35 0.87 -15.03
C THR A 54 -25.67 0.99 -13.66
N GLY A 55 -24.84 0.01 -13.27
CA GLY A 55 -24.21 -0.04 -11.94
C GLY A 55 -25.19 -0.30 -10.80
N GLN A 56 -26.46 -0.56 -11.10
CA GLN A 56 -27.49 -0.83 -10.10
C GLN A 56 -27.25 -2.17 -9.39
N GLY A 57 -26.72 -3.17 -10.09
CA GLY A 57 -26.30 -4.45 -9.50
C GLY A 57 -25.20 -4.29 -8.45
N GLU A 58 -24.19 -3.47 -8.75
CA GLU A 58 -23.11 -3.16 -7.80
C GLU A 58 -23.66 -2.41 -6.59
N ALA A 59 -24.50 -1.39 -6.80
CA ALA A 59 -25.10 -0.62 -5.71
C ALA A 59 -25.97 -1.48 -4.78
N ALA A 60 -26.76 -2.41 -5.33
CA ALA A 60 -27.59 -3.33 -4.56
C ALA A 60 -26.75 -4.35 -3.76
N ALA A 61 -25.69 -4.89 -4.38
CA ALA A 61 -24.77 -5.80 -3.70
C ALA A 61 -24.03 -5.08 -2.56
N LYS A 62 -23.56 -3.86 -2.79
CA LYS A 62 -22.89 -3.02 -1.78
C LYS A 62 -23.82 -2.65 -0.63
N ALA A 63 -25.07 -2.30 -0.91
CA ALA A 63 -26.08 -2.00 0.12
C ALA A 63 -26.41 -3.22 1.00
N THR A 64 -26.35 -4.43 0.43
CA THR A 64 -26.66 -5.67 1.16
C THR A 64 -25.45 -6.19 1.95
N THR A 65 -24.24 -5.98 1.45
CA THR A 65 -22.98 -6.44 2.06
C THR A 65 -22.32 -5.41 2.97
N ALA A 66 -22.78 -4.16 2.94
CA ALA A 66 -22.27 -3.10 3.81
C ALA A 66 -22.49 -3.49 5.29
N PRO A 67 -21.47 -3.33 6.15
CA PRO A 67 -21.62 -3.54 7.59
C PRO A 67 -22.71 -2.61 8.14
N LYS A 68 -23.76 -3.19 8.75
CA LYS A 68 -24.88 -2.43 9.35
C LYS A 68 -24.51 -1.72 10.67
N LEU A 69 -23.30 -1.93 11.15
CA LEU A 69 -22.82 -1.44 12.44
C LEU A 69 -21.71 -0.43 12.21
N GLU A 70 -21.82 0.73 12.88
CA GLU A 70 -20.75 1.72 12.88
C GLU A 70 -19.51 1.12 13.54
N VAL A 71 -18.39 1.12 12.82
CA VAL A 71 -17.10 0.72 13.38
C VAL A 71 -16.60 1.88 14.24
N PRO A 72 -16.48 1.72 15.57
CA PRO A 72 -15.98 2.79 16.41
C PRO A 72 -14.52 3.06 16.04
N LYS A 73 -14.22 4.31 15.64
CA LYS A 73 -12.84 4.74 15.42
C LYS A 73 -12.11 4.70 16.75
N GLN A 74 -10.96 4.03 16.78
CA GLN A 74 -10.09 4.01 17.95
C GLN A 74 -9.60 5.43 18.24
N GLN A 75 -9.74 5.86 19.49
CA GLN A 75 -9.32 7.18 19.92
C GLN A 75 -7.81 7.12 20.21
N GLU A 76 -7.01 7.85 19.43
CA GLU A 76 -5.56 7.92 19.65
C GLU A 76 -5.27 8.63 20.98
N THR A 77 -4.68 7.91 21.93
CA THR A 77 -4.19 8.48 23.19
C THR A 77 -2.69 8.72 23.10
N LYS A 78 -2.25 9.93 23.46
CA LYS A 78 -0.83 10.25 23.55
C LYS A 78 -0.29 9.73 24.88
N THR A 79 0.50 8.67 24.83
CA THR A 79 1.25 8.18 26.00
C THR A 79 2.45 9.09 26.23
N GLN A 80 2.47 9.81 27.35
CA GLN A 80 3.66 10.54 27.80
C GLN A 80 4.37 9.71 28.86
N ALA A 81 5.65 9.39 28.62
CA ALA A 81 6.48 8.73 29.62
C ALA A 81 6.80 9.71 30.74
N GLN A 82 6.62 9.27 31.99
CA GLN A 82 7.06 10.03 33.15
C GLN A 82 8.60 9.94 33.25
N PRO A 83 9.28 11.01 33.68
CA PRO A 83 10.72 10.95 33.89
C PRO A 83 11.04 9.89 34.96
N THR A 84 11.86 8.91 34.60
CA THR A 84 12.23 7.78 35.47
C THR A 84 13.45 8.05 36.34
N GLY A 85 14.01 9.26 36.29
CA GLY A 85 15.24 9.62 36.99
C GLY A 85 15.22 11.06 37.47
N ASN A 86 15.97 11.32 38.53
CA ASN A 86 16.15 12.65 39.09
C ASN A 86 17.36 13.32 38.44
N PRO A 87 17.19 14.45 37.73
CA PRO A 87 18.32 15.18 37.15
C PRO A 87 19.36 15.65 38.17
N ASP A 88 19.00 15.78 39.45
CA ASP A 88 19.94 16.18 40.49
C ASP A 88 20.97 15.09 40.80
N ASP A 89 20.68 13.82 40.50
CA ASP A 89 21.63 12.71 40.69
C ASP A 89 22.90 12.91 39.84
N TYR A 90 22.77 13.53 38.66
CA TYR A 90 23.92 13.90 37.82
C TYR A 90 24.75 15.02 38.44
N LYS A 91 24.13 15.94 39.18
CA LYS A 91 24.85 17.03 39.85
C LYS A 91 25.66 16.51 41.02
N ASP A 92 25.11 15.56 41.77
CA ASP A 92 25.81 14.97 42.92
C ASP A 92 26.96 14.07 42.47
N MET A 93 26.77 13.29 41.39
CA MET A 93 27.87 12.54 40.77
C MET A 93 28.98 13.44 40.22
N ALA A 94 28.63 14.61 39.65
CA ALA A 94 29.61 15.59 39.19
C ALA A 94 30.41 16.22 40.33
N LYS A 95 29.80 16.41 41.52
CA LYS A 95 30.52 16.85 42.72
C LYS A 95 31.47 15.76 43.22
N ASP A 96 31.02 14.51 43.29
CA ASP A 96 31.88 13.39 43.72
C ASP A 96 33.11 13.20 42.81
N VAL A 97 32.95 13.42 41.50
CA VAL A 97 34.05 13.37 40.52
C VAL A 97 34.93 14.63 40.57
N GLY A 98 34.37 15.80 40.88
CA GLY A 98 35.14 17.04 41.06
C GLY A 98 35.94 17.08 42.37
N ASP A 99 35.37 16.56 43.45
CA ASP A 99 35.99 16.52 44.77
C ASP A 99 37.14 15.50 44.82
N SER A 100 37.05 14.42 44.04
CA SER A 100 38.15 13.46 43.88
C SER A 100 39.37 14.01 43.12
N THR A 101 39.27 15.18 42.49
CA THR A 101 40.44 15.91 41.95
C THR A 101 41.03 16.92 42.93
N THR A 102 40.38 17.16 44.08
CA THR A 102 40.70 18.27 44.99
C THR A 102 41.45 17.84 46.24
N GLU A 103 41.52 16.54 46.57
CA GLU A 103 42.28 16.03 47.73
C GLU A 103 43.82 16.17 47.62
N GLY A 104 44.34 16.68 46.50
CA GLY A 104 45.77 16.89 46.26
C GLY A 104 46.23 18.34 46.09
N ILE A 105 45.34 19.34 46.20
CA ILE A 105 45.73 20.74 46.00
C ILE A 105 46.05 21.37 47.35
N SER A 106 47.31 21.29 47.76
CA SER A 106 47.82 22.15 48.83
C SER A 106 47.82 23.59 48.31
N ASN A 107 47.05 24.46 48.96
CA ASN A 107 47.08 25.88 48.68
C ASN A 107 48.47 26.42 49.05
N VAL A 108 49.24 26.84 48.05
CA VAL A 108 50.49 27.57 48.27
C VAL A 108 50.09 28.98 48.74
N SER A 109 50.40 29.32 49.99
CA SER A 109 50.21 30.69 50.48
C SER A 109 51.32 31.60 49.96
N ASP A 110 51.04 32.88 49.79
CA ASP A 110 52.04 33.88 49.38
C ASP A 110 53.23 33.90 50.36
N ASP A 111 52.98 33.67 51.66
CA ASP A 111 54.01 33.53 52.69
C ASP A 111 55.01 32.39 52.39
N LEU A 112 54.54 31.25 51.87
CA LEU A 112 55.38 30.11 51.49
C LEU A 112 56.26 30.43 50.27
N VAL A 113 55.74 31.27 49.36
CA VAL A 113 56.49 31.75 48.19
C VAL A 113 57.56 32.76 48.62
N GLU A 114 57.22 33.67 49.53
CA GLU A 114 58.14 34.68 50.06
C GLU A 114 59.29 34.03 50.86
N GLU A 115 58.98 33.04 51.72
CA GLU A 115 59.99 32.29 52.47
C GLU A 115 60.94 31.50 51.54
N ALA A 116 60.42 30.92 50.46
CA ALA A 116 61.24 30.21 49.47
C ALA A 116 62.17 31.17 48.70
N LEU A 117 61.70 32.38 48.39
CA LEU A 117 62.52 33.40 47.74
C LEU A 117 63.62 33.92 48.66
N GLU A 118 63.33 34.12 49.95
CA GLU A 118 64.31 34.58 50.94
C GLU A 118 65.41 33.52 51.17
N LYS A 119 65.03 32.24 51.31
CA LYS A 119 65.97 31.12 51.45
C LYS A 119 66.74 30.78 50.17
N GLY A 120 66.22 31.18 49.01
CA GLY A 120 66.83 30.95 47.70
C GLY A 120 67.85 32.00 47.27
N GLN A 121 67.98 33.12 48.00
CA GLN A 121 69.01 34.11 47.70
C GLN A 121 70.38 33.65 48.24
N PRO A 122 71.44 33.61 47.40
CA PRO A 122 72.78 33.32 47.90
C PRO A 122 73.22 34.44 48.85
N GLY A 123 73.64 34.07 50.07
CA GLY A 123 74.16 35.00 51.06
C GLY A 123 75.28 35.86 50.47
N LYS A 124 75.27 37.16 50.77
CA LYS A 124 76.37 38.07 50.45
C LYS A 124 77.66 37.66 51.16
#